data_AF-A0A7S1E4E3-F1
#
_entry.id   AF-A0A7S1E4E3-F1
#
_cell.length_a   1.000
_cell.length_b   1.000
_cell.length_c   1.000
_cell.angle_alpha   90.00
_cell.angle_beta   90.00
_cell.angle_gamma   90.00
#
_symmetry.space_group_name_H-M   'P 1'
#
loop_
_entity.id
_entity.type
_entity.pdbx_description
1 polymer ?
#
loop_
_entity_poly.entity_id
_entity_poly.type
_entity_poly.pdbx_seq_one_letter_code
_entity_poly.pdbx_strand_id
1 'polypeptide(L)'
;ERLCCGESKLILGPDEAELIGNCWGQLCTTKKRGPYGELGTVDKSTCLCFVTWVASSLTGSSADDGGRCIGCGCDEAEVDAVVDDLKERQGMRGDRAKTRMGETTIASLNSLHSKVDKVMEKLGIENEAMD
;
A
#
# COMPACT_ATOMS: atom_id res chain seq x y z
N GLU A 1 -5.55 24.46 22.04
CA GLU A 1 -4.21 23.94 21.71
C GLU A 1 -4.22 22.43 21.93
N ARG A 2 -4.15 21.63 20.86
CA ARG A 2 -4.21 20.16 20.94
C ARG A 2 -2.80 19.62 21.20
N LEU A 3 -2.45 19.39 22.47
CA LEU A 3 -1.31 18.53 22.84
C LEU A 3 -1.68 17.07 22.52
N CYS A 4 -1.58 16.69 21.24
CA CYS A 4 -2.14 15.45 20.69
C CYS A 4 -1.07 14.46 20.21
N CYS A 5 0.01 14.24 20.96
CA CYS A 5 0.91 13.11 20.69
C CYS A 5 0.75 12.06 21.78
N GLY A 6 -0.25 11.18 21.61
CA GLY A 6 -0.32 9.93 22.36
C GLY A 6 0.80 8.98 21.93
N GLU A 7 1.14 8.01 22.77
CA GLU A 7 2.15 7.01 22.44
C GLU A 7 1.63 6.05 21.37
N SER A 8 2.32 5.97 20.23
CA SER A 8 2.04 4.98 19.19
C SER A 8 3.31 4.25 18.78
N LYS A 9 3.20 2.94 18.64
CA LYS A 9 4.27 2.04 18.20
C LYS A 9 3.93 1.48 16.82
N LEU A 10 4.80 1.73 15.86
CA LEU A 10 4.74 1.12 14.53
C LEU A 10 5.68 -0.10 14.50
N ILE A 11 5.16 -1.24 14.10
CA ILE A 11 5.90 -2.48 13.93
C ILE A 11 5.85 -2.86 12.47
N LEU A 12 7.01 -2.90 11.83
CA LEU A 12 7.16 -3.24 10.42
C LEU A 12 7.51 -4.73 10.29
N GLY A 13 6.48 -5.56 10.10
CA GLY A 13 6.64 -6.98 9.83
C GLY A 13 7.11 -7.25 8.38
N PRO A 14 7.41 -8.51 8.05
CA PRO A 14 7.87 -8.89 6.70
C PRO A 14 6.79 -8.72 5.62
N ASP A 15 5.52 -8.95 5.96
CA ASP A 15 4.39 -8.92 5.02
C ASP A 15 3.38 -7.79 5.28
N GLU A 16 3.39 -7.22 6.48
CA GLU A 16 2.40 -6.24 6.94
C GLU A 16 2.98 -5.26 7.95
N ALA A 17 2.32 -4.11 8.08
CA ALA A 17 2.60 -3.12 9.11
C ALA A 17 1.51 -3.16 10.18
N GLU A 18 1.92 -3.07 11.45
CA GLU A 18 1.02 -2.97 12.60
C GLU A 18 1.26 -1.64 13.33
N LEU A 19 0.20 -0.86 13.48
CA LEU A 19 0.19 0.37 14.26
C LEU A 19 -0.59 0.15 15.55
N ILE A 20 0.09 0.28 16.68
CA ILE A 20 -0.48 0.17 18.02
C ILE A 20 -0.49 1.56 18.64
N GLY A 21 -1.67 2.12 18.90
CA GLY A 21 -1.82 3.44 19.52
C GLY A 21 -2.53 3.34 20.86
N ASN A 22 -1.97 3.97 21.90
CA ASN A 22 -2.64 4.10 23.19
C ASN A 22 -3.37 5.44 23.26
N CYS A 23 -4.65 5.42 23.64
CA CYS A 23 -5.38 6.63 23.99
C CYS A 23 -4.96 7.12 25.39
N TRP A 24 -5.12 8.43 25.64
CA TRP A 24 -4.78 9.12 26.90
C TRP A 24 -5.12 8.26 28.13
N GLY A 25 -4.11 7.95 28.95
CA GLY A 25 -4.25 7.20 30.18
C GLY A 25 -4.32 5.67 30.06
N GLN A 26 -3.84 5.07 28.94
CA GLN A 26 -3.85 3.61 28.70
C GLN A 26 -5.26 2.96 28.71
N LEU A 27 -6.32 3.76 28.73
CA LEU A 27 -7.69 3.25 28.89
C LEU A 27 -8.18 2.47 27.66
N CYS A 28 -7.65 2.80 26.48
CA CYS A 28 -7.97 2.12 25.23
C CYS A 28 -6.71 1.93 24.39
N THR A 29 -6.40 0.68 24.05
CA THR A 29 -5.37 0.34 23.06
C THR A 29 -6.04 0.08 21.72
N THR A 30 -5.63 0.83 20.71
CA THR A 30 -6.03 0.60 19.31
C THR A 30 -4.92 -0.16 18.61
N LYS A 31 -5.28 -1.23 17.91
CA LYS A 31 -4.37 -1.98 17.04
C LYS A 31 -4.94 -1.99 15.64
N LYS A 32 -4.16 -1.54 14.67
CA LYS A 32 -4.51 -1.59 13.26
C LYS A 32 -3.40 -2.31 12.52
N ARG A 33 -3.78 -3.23 11.65
CA ARG A 33 -2.86 -4.04 10.84
C ARG A 33 -3.28 -3.92 9.39
N GLY A 34 -2.30 -3.72 8.51
CA GLY A 34 -2.53 -3.59 7.07
C GLY A 34 -1.41 -4.24 6.29
N PRO A 35 -1.70 -5.13 5.32
CA PRO A 35 -0.68 -5.63 4.40
C PRO A 35 -0.18 -4.49 3.53
N TYR A 36 1.11 -4.50 3.16
CA TYR A 36 1.72 -3.37 2.44
C TYR A 36 1.02 -3.04 1.11
N GLY A 37 0.48 -4.05 0.42
CA GLY A 37 -0.27 -3.87 -0.84
C GLY A 37 -1.61 -3.14 -0.68
N GLU A 38 -2.15 -3.05 0.53
CA GLU A 38 -3.44 -2.42 0.85
C GLU A 38 -3.27 -1.19 1.77
N LEU A 39 -2.05 -0.64 1.89
CA LEU A 39 -1.81 0.57 2.70
C LEU A 39 -2.54 1.81 2.19
N GLY A 40 -2.97 1.80 0.93
CA GLY A 40 -3.56 2.94 0.27
C GLY A 40 -2.49 3.99 -0.03
N THR A 41 -2.83 5.27 0.15
CA THR A 41 -1.88 6.35 -0.04
C THR A 41 -1.02 6.49 1.22
N VAL A 42 0.31 6.43 1.06
CA VAL A 42 1.29 6.71 2.10
C VAL A 42 1.90 8.08 1.82
N ASP A 43 1.61 9.08 2.63
CA ASP A 43 2.09 10.45 2.43
C ASP A 43 2.54 11.10 3.73
N LYS A 44 3.46 12.05 3.57
CA LYS A 44 3.84 13.00 4.61
C LYS A 44 2.91 14.20 4.54
N SER A 45 2.46 14.64 5.71
CA SER A 45 1.65 15.85 5.88
C SER A 45 2.32 16.76 6.90
N THR A 46 2.52 18.01 6.52
CA THR A 46 3.11 19.04 7.38
C THR A 46 2.06 20.09 7.71
N CYS A 47 1.81 20.32 8.99
CA CYS A 47 0.90 21.35 9.47
C CYS A 47 1.64 22.22 10.50
N LEU A 48 1.91 23.47 10.13
CA LEU A 48 2.70 24.42 10.92
C LEU A 48 4.07 23.82 11.32
N CYS A 49 4.33 23.65 12.61
CA CYS A 49 5.55 23.07 13.16
C CYS A 49 5.47 21.55 13.36
N PHE A 50 4.38 20.90 12.91
CA PHE A 50 4.19 19.47 13.06
C PHE A 50 4.30 18.74 11.72
N VAL A 51 5.25 17.82 11.65
CA VAL A 51 5.39 16.83 10.58
C VAL A 51 4.76 15.52 11.02
N THR A 52 3.89 14.99 10.18
CA THR A 52 3.14 13.76 10.41
C THR A 52 3.16 12.90 9.17
N TRP A 53 2.89 11.60 9.33
CA TRP A 53 2.65 10.71 8.20
C TRP A 53 1.24 10.12 8.26
N VAL A 54 0.74 9.76 7.09
CA VAL A 54 -0.58 9.15 6.88
C VAL A 54 -0.39 7.91 6.00
N ALA A 55 -0.99 6.80 6.41
CA ALA A 55 -1.23 5.64 5.58
C ALA A 55 -2.70 5.28 5.69
N SER A 56 -3.45 5.36 4.58
CA SER A 56 -4.92 5.35 4.61
C SER A 56 -5.52 4.20 5.42
N SER A 57 -4.96 2.99 5.34
CA SER A 57 -5.46 1.83 6.08
C SER A 57 -5.00 1.74 7.55
N LEU A 58 -3.90 2.41 7.93
CA LEU A 58 -3.36 2.40 9.30
C LEU A 58 -3.81 3.62 10.12
N THR A 59 -3.79 4.80 9.52
CA THR A 59 -4.07 6.07 10.22
C THR A 59 -5.44 6.64 9.91
N GLY A 60 -6.07 6.22 8.81
CA GLY A 60 -7.31 6.81 8.28
C GLY A 60 -7.01 7.72 7.07
N SER A 61 -8.05 8.04 6.29
CA SER A 61 -7.94 8.65 4.96
C SER A 61 -7.59 10.14 4.94
N SER A 62 -7.50 10.81 6.09
CA SER A 62 -7.31 12.26 6.15
C SER A 62 -6.29 12.65 7.22
N ALA A 63 -5.44 13.63 6.93
CA ALA A 63 -4.52 14.23 7.90
C ALA A 63 -5.28 14.81 9.12
N ASP A 64 -6.49 15.32 8.88
CA ASP A 64 -7.40 15.84 9.92
C ASP A 64 -7.98 14.77 10.85
N ASP A 65 -8.00 13.49 10.43
CA ASP A 65 -8.63 12.38 11.18
C ASP A 65 -7.61 11.47 11.89
N GLY A 66 -6.30 11.65 11.71
CA GLY A 66 -5.36 10.74 12.38
C GLY A 66 -3.92 10.69 11.90
N GLY A 67 -3.38 11.75 11.28
CA GLY A 67 -1.95 11.82 11.00
C GLY A 67 -1.13 11.50 12.27
N ARG A 68 -0.10 10.66 12.14
CA ARG A 68 0.72 10.25 13.29
C ARG A 68 1.98 11.10 13.36
N CYS A 69 2.13 11.80 14.48
CA CYS A 69 3.37 12.48 14.85
C CYS A 69 4.40 11.47 15.39
N ILE A 70 5.66 11.74 15.14
CA ILE A 70 6.77 11.08 15.83
C ILE A 70 7.32 12.08 16.86
N GLY A 71 7.13 11.76 18.14
CA GLY A 71 7.56 12.59 19.26
C GLY A 71 6.79 13.91 19.44
N CYS A 72 7.15 14.65 20.49
CA CYS A 72 6.73 16.04 20.69
C CYS A 72 7.85 16.93 20.13
N GLY A 73 7.72 17.38 18.87
CA GLY A 73 8.79 18.11 18.18
C GLY A 73 9.11 17.64 16.76
N CYS A 74 8.30 16.74 16.18
CA CYS A 74 8.23 16.46 14.74
C CYS A 74 9.56 16.43 13.99
N ASP A 75 10.33 15.40 14.29
CA ASP A 75 11.55 15.07 13.55
C ASP A 75 11.17 14.68 12.11
N GLU A 76 11.37 15.63 11.20
CA GLU A 76 11.07 15.47 9.78
C GLU A 76 11.85 14.31 9.16
N ALA A 77 13.11 14.12 9.58
CA ALA A 77 13.96 13.07 9.04
C ALA A 77 13.46 11.67 9.44
N GLU A 78 12.98 11.51 10.67
CA GLU A 78 12.37 10.25 11.11
C GLU A 78 11.04 9.97 10.39
N VAL A 79 10.22 11.00 10.17
CA VAL A 79 8.96 10.84 9.42
C VAL A 79 9.23 10.47 7.97
N ASP A 80 10.22 11.10 7.33
CA ASP A 80 10.62 10.80 5.97
C ASP A 80 11.13 9.35 5.85
N ALA A 81 11.98 8.92 6.78
CA ALA A 81 12.48 7.54 6.82
C ALA A 81 11.34 6.51 6.94
N VAL A 82 10.31 6.79 7.75
CA VAL A 82 9.14 5.92 7.89
C VAL A 82 8.31 5.89 6.59
N VAL A 83 8.07 7.04 5.97
CA VAL A 83 7.32 7.13 4.71
C VAL A 83 8.06 6.38 3.59
N ASP A 84 9.38 6.53 3.51
CA ASP A 84 10.20 5.87 2.50
C ASP A 84 10.20 4.35 2.67
N ASP A 85 10.40 3.82 3.89
CA ASP A 85 10.37 2.36 4.13
C ASP A 85 8.97 1.78 3.83
N LEU A 86 7.90 2.49 4.21
CA LEU A 86 6.53 2.06 3.87
C LEU A 86 6.28 2.05 2.36
N LYS A 87 6.75 3.07 1.63
CA LYS A 87 6.63 3.16 0.15
C LYS A 87 7.46 2.10 -0.57
N GLU A 88 8.69 1.84 -0.11
CA GLU A 88 9.55 0.81 -0.68
C GLU A 88 8.90 -0.57 -0.55
N ARG A 89 8.41 -0.90 0.65
CA ARG A 89 7.72 -2.17 0.91
C ARG A 89 6.40 -2.29 0.17
N GLN A 90 5.66 -1.19 0.05
CA GLN A 90 4.46 -1.12 -0.77
C GLN A 90 4.79 -1.36 -2.25
N GLY A 91 5.84 -0.75 -2.78
CA GLY A 91 6.32 -0.93 -4.15
C GLY A 91 6.67 -2.39 -4.46
N MET A 92 7.46 -3.03 -3.59
CA MET A 92 7.81 -4.45 -3.73
C MET A 92 6.60 -5.40 -3.76
N ARG A 93 5.44 -4.98 -3.25
CA ARG A 93 4.19 -5.77 -3.27
C ARG A 93 3.28 -5.35 -4.42
N GLY A 94 3.23 -4.06 -4.74
CA GLY A 94 2.54 -3.54 -5.92
C GLY A 94 3.07 -4.16 -7.22
N ASP A 95 4.38 -4.37 -7.32
CA ASP A 95 4.98 -5.03 -8.48
C ASP A 95 4.56 -6.51 -8.56
N ARG A 96 4.44 -7.22 -7.43
CA ARG A 96 3.88 -8.58 -7.42
C ARG A 96 2.43 -8.63 -7.91
N ALA A 97 1.61 -7.64 -7.53
CA ALA A 97 0.23 -7.55 -8.01
C ALA A 97 0.17 -7.31 -9.53
N LYS A 98 1.03 -6.43 -10.05
CA LYS A 98 1.15 -6.19 -11.50
C LYS A 98 1.63 -7.45 -12.25
N THR A 99 2.62 -8.16 -11.73
CA THR A 99 3.11 -9.42 -12.32
C THR A 99 1.99 -10.45 -12.40
N ARG A 100 1.24 -10.66 -11.31
CA ARG A 100 0.12 -11.61 -11.30
C ARG A 100 -0.97 -11.25 -12.31
N MET A 101 -1.30 -9.95 -12.46
CA MET A 101 -2.23 -9.52 -13.50
C MET A 101 -1.67 -9.83 -14.90
N GLY A 102 -0.39 -9.52 -15.16
CA GLY A 102 0.28 -9.84 -16.42
C GLY A 102 0.20 -11.33 -16.75
N GLU A 103 0.47 -12.21 -15.79
CA GLU A 103 0.35 -13.66 -15.94
C GLU A 103 -1.08 -14.09 -16.31
N THR A 104 -2.11 -13.54 -15.64
CA THR A 104 -3.51 -13.86 -15.95
C THR A 104 -3.94 -13.36 -17.34
N THR A 105 -3.45 -12.20 -17.76
CA THR A 105 -3.70 -11.66 -19.11
C THR A 105 -3.05 -12.53 -20.17
N ILE A 106 -1.80 -12.96 -19.97
CA ILE A 106 -1.09 -13.88 -20.89
C ILE A 106 -1.85 -15.22 -20.99
N ALA A 107 -2.28 -15.79 -19.87
CA ALA A 107 -3.07 -17.03 -19.86
C ALA A 107 -4.39 -16.87 -20.64
N SER A 108 -5.04 -15.73 -20.51
CA SER A 108 -6.28 -15.41 -21.24
C SER A 108 -6.05 -15.25 -22.74
N LEU A 109 -4.94 -14.58 -23.13
CA LEU A 109 -4.53 -14.46 -24.54
C LEU A 109 -4.24 -15.82 -25.15
N ASN A 110 -3.51 -16.70 -24.45
CA ASN A 110 -3.25 -18.06 -24.92
C ASN A 110 -4.54 -18.86 -25.13
N SER A 111 -5.51 -18.73 -24.21
CA SER A 111 -6.83 -19.34 -24.38
C SER A 111 -7.56 -18.77 -25.60
N LEU A 112 -7.46 -17.46 -25.84
CA LEU A 112 -8.07 -16.80 -26.98
C LEU A 112 -7.44 -17.27 -28.31
N HIS A 113 -6.11 -17.30 -28.40
CA HIS A 113 -5.38 -17.82 -29.55
C HIS A 113 -5.84 -19.25 -29.89
N SER A 114 -5.91 -20.14 -28.89
CA SER A 114 -6.37 -21.51 -29.11
C SER A 114 -7.82 -21.62 -29.63
N LYS A 115 -8.66 -20.63 -29.35
CA LYS A 115 -10.04 -20.57 -29.86
C LYS A 115 -10.08 -20.00 -31.27
N VAL A 116 -9.29 -18.95 -31.53
CA VAL A 116 -9.17 -18.34 -32.86
C VAL A 116 -8.64 -19.36 -33.85
N ASP A 117 -7.60 -20.12 -33.50
CA ASP A 117 -7.04 -21.17 -34.37
C ASP A 117 -8.11 -22.22 -34.74
N LYS A 118 -8.91 -22.67 -33.77
CA LYS A 118 -10.02 -23.61 -34.02
C LYS A 118 -11.12 -23.03 -34.91
N VAL A 119 -11.38 -21.73 -34.81
CA VAL A 119 -12.37 -21.05 -35.67
C VAL A 119 -11.82 -20.90 -37.09
N MET A 120 -10.55 -20.52 -37.24
CA MET A 120 -9.85 -20.42 -38.52
C MET A 120 -9.81 -21.77 -39.24
N GLU A 121 -9.46 -22.85 -38.52
CA GLU A 121 -9.49 -24.23 -39.03
C GLU A 121 -10.89 -24.61 -39.55
N LYS A 122 -11.94 -24.28 -38.78
CA LYS A 122 -13.32 -24.58 -39.16
C LYS A 122 -13.80 -23.77 -40.37
N LEU A 123 -13.22 -22.59 -40.61
CA LEU A 123 -13.53 -21.72 -41.74
C LEU A 123 -12.66 -22.01 -42.97
N GLY A 124 -11.68 -22.92 -42.86
CA GLY A 124 -10.76 -23.25 -43.96
C GLY A 124 -9.81 -22.11 -44.32
N ILE A 125 -9.51 -21.22 -43.36
CA ILE A 125 -8.58 -20.11 -43.55
C ILE A 125 -7.19 -20.60 -43.11
N GLU A 126 -6.28 -20.76 -44.06
CA GLU A 126 -4.88 -21.11 -43.79
C GLU A 126 -4.18 -19.90 -43.17
N ASN A 127 -3.66 -20.06 -41.95
CA ASN A 127 -2.84 -19.04 -41.29
C ASN A 127 -1.41 -19.09 -41.87
N GLU A 128 -1.00 -18.06 -42.60
CA GLU A 128 0.43 -17.80 -42.79
C GLU A 128 0.99 -17.32 -41.44
N ALA A 129 1.84 -18.15 -40.82
CA ALA A 129 2.50 -17.82 -39.57
C ALA A 129 3.29 -16.51 -39.74
N MET A 130 2.98 -15.52 -38.90
CA MET A 130 3.70 -14.26 -38.85
C MET A 130 4.88 -14.44 -37.89
N ASP A 131 6.09 -14.57 -38.45
CA ASP A 131 7.39 -14.63 -37.74
C ASP A 131 7.67 -13.36 -36.92
#